data_AF-A0A8X6SGJ6-F1
#
_entry.id   AF-A0A8X6SGJ6-F1
#
_cell.length_a   1.000
_cell.length_b   1.000
_cell.length_c   1.000
_cell.angle_alpha   90.00
_cell.angle_beta   90.00
_cell.angle_gamma   90.00
#
_symmetry.space_group_name_H-M   'P 1'
#
loop_
_entity.id
_entity.type
_entity.pdbx_description
1 polymer ?
#
loop_
_entity_poly.entity_id
_entity_poly.type
_entity_poly.pdbx_seq_one_letter_code
_entity_poly.pdbx_strand_id
1 'polypeptide(L)'
;MSRRKQKSFWSSIRVRQRKDSSLPRYCGLSFRKIGSRVGRNKTTVMQICDRRMQSGLSARHPLQGLSLTHNNRRLRCQWFDERRMWAAKWNEVVFTDESRVCLQHHDGRIRVWIHRGERMLNICFIHHHTGPALGIMVCGGIGYPFLSPLVRIVNT
;
A
#
# COMPACT_ATOMS: atom_id res chain seq x y z
N MET A 1 5.57 51.35 25.24
CA MET A 1 6.84 50.60 25.09
C MET A 1 6.55 49.28 24.40
N SER A 2 6.98 49.18 23.14
CA SER A 2 6.65 48.13 22.18
C SER A 2 7.77 47.09 22.14
N ARG A 3 7.48 45.82 22.44
CA ARG A 3 8.45 44.72 22.31
C ARG A 3 8.25 43.98 20.99
N ARG A 4 9.12 44.38 20.06
CA ARG A 4 9.74 43.67 18.93
C ARG A 4 9.26 42.25 18.60
N LYS A 5 8.76 42.18 17.36
CA LYS A 5 8.64 41.02 16.47
C LYS A 5 9.94 40.21 16.39
N GLN A 6 9.85 38.89 16.52
CA GLN A 6 10.74 37.95 15.83
C GLN A 6 9.92 37.25 14.74
N LYS A 7 10.12 37.67 13.48
CA LYS A 7 9.68 36.93 12.29
C LYS A 7 10.81 35.96 11.93
N SER A 8 10.51 34.67 11.94
CA SER A 8 11.44 33.59 11.67
C SER A 8 11.92 33.60 10.21
N PHE A 9 13.19 33.99 10.03
CA PHE A 9 14.31 33.37 9.29
C PHE A 9 14.12 32.60 7.96
N TRP A 10 12.93 32.46 7.37
CA TRP A 10 12.75 31.79 6.08
C TRP A 10 12.26 32.75 5.01
N SER A 11 13.12 33.72 4.66
CA SER A 11 12.96 34.54 3.47
C SER A 11 14.26 34.53 2.66
N SER A 12 14.52 33.45 1.91
CA SER A 12 15.17 33.51 0.60
C SER A 12 15.41 32.11 0.05
N ILE A 13 14.44 31.59 -0.69
CA ILE A 13 14.74 30.70 -1.80
C ILE A 13 14.01 31.28 -3.01
N ARG A 14 14.80 31.87 -3.91
CA ARG A 14 14.38 32.24 -5.26
C ARG A 14 13.94 30.96 -5.98
N VAL A 15 12.63 30.69 -6.00
CA VAL A 15 12.06 29.70 -6.91
C VAL A 15 12.13 30.29 -8.30
N ARG A 16 13.21 29.95 -9.01
CA ARG A 16 13.38 30.25 -10.43
C ARG A 16 12.27 29.51 -11.18
N GLN A 17 11.20 30.22 -11.51
CA GLN A 17 10.20 29.72 -12.45
C GLN A 17 10.87 29.53 -13.81
N ARG A 18 11.26 28.29 -14.12
CA ARG A 18 11.37 27.86 -15.50
C ARG A 18 10.00 27.38 -15.93
N LYS A 19 9.30 28.27 -16.65
CA LYS A 19 8.32 27.88 -17.65
C LYS A 19 9.01 26.86 -18.56
N ASP A 20 8.64 25.60 -18.47
CA ASP A 20 8.96 24.65 -19.52
C ASP A 20 7.84 23.61 -19.66
N SER A 21 7.11 23.79 -20.76
CA SER A 21 6.48 22.78 -21.61
C SER A 21 5.75 21.61 -20.95
N SER A 22 4.42 21.68 -21.10
CA SER A 22 3.42 20.62 -20.95
C SER A 22 3.80 19.32 -21.67
N LEU A 23 4.49 18.41 -20.98
CA LEU A 23 4.51 16.99 -21.36
C LEU A 23 3.82 16.17 -20.27
N PRO A 24 2.95 15.21 -20.64
CA PRO A 24 2.32 14.32 -19.67
C PRO A 24 3.39 13.60 -18.84
N ARG A 25 3.45 13.92 -17.54
CA ARG A 25 4.36 13.26 -16.61
C ARG A 25 3.81 11.87 -16.29
N TYR A 26 4.45 10.82 -16.80
CA TYR A 26 4.26 9.48 -16.28
C TYR A 26 5.23 9.26 -15.12
N CYS A 27 4.73 8.87 -13.94
CA CYS A 27 5.51 8.62 -12.71
C CYS A 27 6.54 9.71 -12.32
N GLY A 28 6.34 10.97 -12.73
CA GLY A 28 7.27 12.09 -12.48
C GLY A 28 8.49 12.15 -13.41
N LEU A 29 8.61 11.25 -14.39
CA LEU A 29 9.70 11.24 -15.38
C LEU A 29 9.20 11.71 -16.75
N SER A 30 10.08 12.37 -17.52
CA SER A 30 9.81 12.71 -18.92
C SER A 30 10.01 11.49 -19.83
N PHE A 31 9.27 11.42 -20.94
CA PHE A 31 9.40 10.32 -21.91
C PHE A 31 10.83 10.14 -22.45
N ARG A 32 11.61 11.23 -22.55
CA ARG A 32 13.04 11.16 -22.92
C ARG A 32 13.87 10.41 -21.87
N LYS A 33 13.64 10.69 -20.59
CA LYS A 33 14.35 10.05 -19.47
C LYS A 33 13.92 8.60 -19.26
N ILE A 34 12.68 8.27 -19.61
CA ILE A 34 12.22 6.88 -19.66
C ILE A 34 12.91 6.17 -20.82
N GLY A 35 12.90 6.77 -22.02
CA GLY A 35 13.56 6.23 -23.21
C GLY A 35 15.02 5.90 -23.00
N SER A 36 15.78 6.79 -22.36
CA SER A 36 17.20 6.55 -22.04
C SER A 36 17.42 5.38 -21.08
N ARG A 37 16.47 5.08 -20.18
CA ARG A 37 16.56 3.93 -19.25
C ARG A 37 16.21 2.60 -19.91
N VAL A 38 15.33 2.62 -20.90
CA VAL A 38 14.82 1.40 -21.55
C VAL A 38 15.42 1.17 -22.95
N GLY A 39 16.41 1.96 -23.35
CA GLY A 39 17.05 1.87 -24.66
C GLY A 39 16.11 2.19 -25.83
N ARG A 40 15.12 3.08 -25.66
CA ARG A 40 14.17 3.46 -26.71
C ARG A 40 14.13 4.97 -26.95
N ASN A 41 13.78 5.38 -28.17
CA ASN A 41 13.57 6.79 -28.47
C ASN A 41 12.29 7.32 -27.80
N LYS A 42 12.17 8.66 -27.69
CA LYS A 42 11.03 9.34 -27.06
C LYS A 42 9.70 8.96 -27.71
N THR A 43 9.65 8.91 -29.04
CA THR A 43 8.43 8.68 -29.83
C THR A 43 7.85 7.29 -29.59
N THR A 44 8.70 6.26 -29.56
CA THR A 44 8.32 4.89 -29.26
C THR A 44 7.77 4.77 -27.83
N VAL A 45 8.39 5.45 -26.85
CA VAL A 45 7.88 5.46 -25.47
C VAL A 45 6.52 6.14 -25.38
N MET A 46 6.31 7.25 -26.10
CA MET A 46 5.01 7.93 -26.17
C MET A 46 3.94 7.02 -26.76
N GLN A 47 4.19 6.42 -27.93
CA GLN A 47 3.26 5.51 -28.59
C GLN A 47 2.87 4.30 -27.71
N ILE A 48 3.83 3.73 -26.98
CA ILE A 48 3.57 2.66 -26.01
C ILE A 48 2.67 3.16 -24.87
N CYS A 49 2.95 4.37 -24.34
CA CYS A 49 2.15 4.94 -23.26
C CYS A 49 0.72 5.28 -23.72
N ASP A 50 0.57 5.81 -24.93
CA ASP A 50 -0.71 6.15 -25.53
C ASP A 50 -1.55 4.90 -25.80
N ARG A 51 -0.95 3.87 -26.42
CA ARG A 51 -1.62 2.57 -26.63
C ARG A 51 -2.08 1.96 -25.31
N ARG A 52 -1.26 2.04 -24.26
CA ARG A 52 -1.62 1.54 -22.93
C ARG A 52 -2.76 2.33 -22.29
N MET A 53 -2.78 3.65 -22.47
CA MET A 53 -3.88 4.49 -21.98
C MET A 53 -5.18 4.18 -22.72
N GLN A 54 -5.11 4.00 -24.05
CA GLN A 54 -6.25 3.61 -24.87
C GLN A 54 -6.80 2.22 -24.50
N SER A 55 -5.93 1.27 -24.14
CA SER A 55 -6.35 -0.05 -23.66
C SER A 55 -6.87 -0.06 -22.22
N GLY A 56 -6.90 1.09 -21.52
CA GLY A 56 -7.40 1.19 -20.14
C GLY A 56 -6.52 0.49 -19.09
N LEU A 57 -5.25 0.22 -19.41
CA LEU A 57 -4.31 -0.46 -18.50
C LEU A 57 -3.64 0.53 -17.55
N SER A 58 -3.57 0.16 -16.28
CA SER A 58 -2.95 0.96 -15.23
C SER A 58 -1.97 0.12 -14.42
N ALA A 59 -0.77 0.66 -14.15
CA ALA A 59 0.16 0.05 -13.19
C ALA A 59 -0.39 0.23 -11.79
N ARG A 60 -0.78 -0.87 -11.15
CA ARG A 60 -1.30 -0.90 -9.79
C ARG A 60 -0.54 -1.90 -8.96
N HIS A 61 -0.50 -1.70 -7.65
CA HIS A 61 -0.04 -2.77 -6.76
C HIS A 61 -1.10 -3.88 -6.78
N PRO A 62 -0.70 -5.14 -6.98
CA PRO A 62 -1.63 -6.27 -6.90
C PRO A 62 -2.27 -6.29 -5.51
N LEU A 63 -3.45 -6.91 -5.40
CA LEU A 63 -4.01 -7.17 -4.08
C LEU A 63 -3.12 -8.21 -3.41
N GLN A 64 -2.70 -7.93 -2.18
CA GLN A 64 -1.97 -8.88 -1.38
C GLN A 64 -2.95 -9.55 -0.42
N GLY A 65 -2.96 -10.88 -0.42
CA GLY A 65 -3.90 -11.62 0.42
C GLY A 65 -3.75 -13.13 0.29
N LEU A 66 -4.33 -13.83 1.25
CA LEU A 66 -4.46 -15.27 1.22
C LEU A 66 -5.56 -15.65 0.22
N SER A 67 -5.27 -16.62 -0.65
CA SER A 67 -6.30 -17.26 -1.45
C SER A 67 -7.29 -17.96 -0.52
N LEU A 68 -8.54 -17.50 -0.50
CA LEU A 68 -9.59 -18.15 0.28
C LEU A 68 -10.26 -19.23 -0.56
N THR A 69 -10.41 -20.43 0.01
CA THR A 69 -11.28 -21.46 -0.58
C THR A 69 -12.73 -20.98 -0.62
N HIS A 70 -13.55 -21.56 -1.49
CA HIS A 70 -14.97 -21.22 -1.58
C HIS A 70 -15.68 -21.35 -0.22
N ASN A 71 -15.38 -22.43 0.52
CA ASN A 71 -15.94 -22.66 1.85
C ASN A 71 -15.54 -21.56 2.85
N ASN A 72 -14.26 -21.16 2.85
CA ASN A 72 -13.79 -20.09 3.73
C ASN A 72 -14.47 -18.75 3.43
N ARG A 73 -14.77 -18.46 2.15
CA ARG A 73 -15.53 -17.25 1.77
C ARG A 73 -16.95 -17.30 2.33
N ARG A 74 -17.65 -18.43 2.17
CA ARG A 74 -19.00 -18.62 2.71
C ARG A 74 -19.05 -18.45 4.23
N LEU A 75 -18.17 -19.12 4.96
CA LEU A 75 -18.12 -19.04 6.43
C LEU A 75 -17.83 -17.61 6.91
N ARG A 76 -16.93 -16.88 6.24
CA ARG A 76 -16.65 -15.47 6.58
C ARG A 76 -17.83 -14.55 6.32
N CYS A 77 -18.56 -14.74 5.21
CA CYS A 77 -19.79 -14.00 4.94
C CYS A 77 -20.84 -14.26 6.02
N GLN A 78 -21.09 -15.52 6.35
CA GLN A 78 -22.04 -15.90 7.40
C GLN A 78 -21.66 -15.29 8.75
N TRP A 79 -20.39 -15.39 9.15
CA TRP A 79 -19.91 -14.83 10.41
C TRP A 79 -20.12 -13.30 10.49
N PHE A 80 -19.90 -12.60 9.38
CA PHE A 80 -20.16 -11.16 9.26
C PHE A 80 -21.64 -10.85 9.37
N ASP A 81 -22.50 -11.56 8.64
CA ASP A 81 -23.94 -11.30 8.64
C ASP A 81 -24.55 -11.52 10.03
N GLU A 82 -24.14 -12.58 10.74
CA GLU A 82 -24.56 -12.87 12.12
C GLU A 82 -24.19 -11.74 13.12
N ARG A 83 -23.11 -11.00 12.85
CA ARG A 83 -22.54 -9.99 13.77
C ARG A 83 -22.66 -8.57 13.22
N ARG A 84 -23.36 -8.39 12.11
CA ARG A 84 -23.44 -7.11 11.40
C ARG A 84 -24.02 -5.98 12.26
N MET A 85 -24.89 -6.31 13.22
CA MET A 85 -25.55 -5.37 14.13
C MET A 85 -24.97 -5.41 15.55
N TRP A 86 -23.82 -6.03 15.76
CA TRP A 86 -23.12 -5.91 17.04
C TRP A 86 -22.58 -4.49 17.14
N ALA A 87 -23.06 -3.74 18.13
CA ALA A 87 -22.52 -2.43 18.51
C ALA A 87 -21.89 -2.55 19.89
N ALA A 88 -22.72 -2.52 20.94
CA ALA A 88 -22.25 -2.65 22.33
C ALA A 88 -21.54 -3.99 22.61
N LYS A 89 -21.94 -5.08 21.92
CA LYS A 89 -21.31 -6.39 22.06
C LYS A 89 -19.83 -6.41 21.70
N TRP A 90 -19.36 -5.50 20.84
CA TRP A 90 -17.93 -5.39 20.55
C TRP A 90 -17.10 -5.00 21.78
N ASN A 91 -17.72 -4.35 22.77
CA ASN A 91 -17.01 -3.95 23.98
C ASN A 91 -16.68 -5.14 24.90
N GLU A 92 -17.35 -6.27 24.72
CA GLU A 92 -17.13 -7.50 25.48
C GLU A 92 -16.13 -8.45 24.80
N VAL A 93 -15.71 -8.13 23.57
CA VAL A 93 -14.81 -8.98 22.78
C VAL A 93 -13.36 -8.56 23.01
N VAL A 94 -12.53 -9.53 23.39
CA VAL A 94 -11.06 -9.39 23.40
C VAL A 94 -10.51 -10.12 22.18
N PHE A 95 -9.87 -9.37 21.31
CA PHE A 95 -9.13 -9.90 20.17
C PHE A 95 -7.72 -10.25 20.60
N THR A 96 -7.23 -11.43 20.22
CA THR A 96 -5.85 -11.84 20.44
C THR A 96 -5.25 -12.24 19.11
N ASP A 97 -3.97 -11.94 18.91
CA ASP A 97 -3.24 -12.36 17.71
C ASP A 97 -1.75 -12.50 18.00
N GLU A 98 -1.08 -13.26 17.15
CA GLU A 98 0.37 -13.41 17.10
C GLU A 98 0.92 -12.69 15.87
N SER A 99 1.78 -11.70 16.07
CA SER A 99 2.33 -10.91 14.97
C SER A 99 3.85 -10.95 14.96
N ARG A 100 4.43 -11.10 13.76
CA ARG A 100 5.88 -11.12 13.57
C ARG A 100 6.35 -9.74 13.16
N VAL A 101 7.18 -9.14 14.01
CA VAL A 101 7.85 -7.88 13.71
C VAL A 101 9.15 -8.20 12.99
N CYS A 102 9.14 -8.08 11.67
CA CYS A 102 10.31 -8.35 10.83
C CYS A 102 11.30 -7.17 10.85
N LEU A 103 12.60 -7.47 10.97
CA LEU A 103 13.67 -6.46 10.91
C LEU A 103 13.88 -5.92 9.49
N GLN A 104 13.53 -6.71 8.48
CA GLN A 104 13.57 -6.34 7.07
C GLN A 104 12.20 -6.61 6.46
N HIS A 105 11.60 -5.58 5.86
CA HIS A 105 10.33 -5.71 5.14
C HIS A 105 10.59 -5.71 3.63
N HIS A 106 9.92 -6.59 2.90
CA HIS A 106 9.92 -6.51 1.44
C HIS A 106 9.11 -5.27 1.03
N ASP A 107 9.70 -4.34 0.28
CA ASP A 107 9.11 -3.03 -0.04
C ASP A 107 7.85 -3.06 -0.93
N GLY A 108 7.33 -4.25 -1.24
CA GLY A 108 6.11 -4.47 -2.00
C GLY A 108 6.09 -3.80 -3.38
N ARG A 109 7.27 -3.43 -3.93
CA ARG A 109 7.35 -2.57 -5.13
C ARG A 109 6.92 -3.25 -6.42
N ILE A 110 6.45 -4.49 -6.38
CA ILE A 110 5.88 -5.18 -7.54
C ILE A 110 4.57 -4.48 -7.93
N ARG A 111 4.51 -4.05 -9.19
CA ARG A 111 3.30 -3.54 -9.82
C ARG A 111 2.92 -4.43 -10.98
N VAL A 112 1.63 -4.66 -11.12
CA VAL A 112 1.04 -5.40 -12.24
C VAL A 112 0.19 -4.44 -13.07
N TRP A 113 0.09 -4.70 -14.37
CA TRP A 113 -0.76 -3.94 -15.27
C TRP A 113 -2.17 -4.53 -15.22
N ILE A 114 -3.16 -3.76 -14.75
CA ILE A 114 -4.54 -4.23 -14.55
C ILE A 114 -5.52 -3.28 -15.25
N HIS A 115 -6.56 -3.82 -15.90
CA HIS A 115 -7.66 -3.02 -16.42
C HIS A 115 -8.52 -2.45 -15.28
N ARG A 116 -9.29 -1.39 -15.58
CA ARG A 116 -10.23 -0.84 -14.59
C ARG A 116 -11.33 -1.86 -14.30
N GLY A 117 -11.50 -2.24 -13.03
CA GLY A 117 -12.52 -3.18 -12.57
C GLY A 117 -12.00 -4.59 -12.28
N GLU A 118 -10.86 -4.97 -12.85
CA GLU A 118 -10.30 -6.34 -12.73
C GLU A 118 -9.44 -6.56 -11.48
N ARG A 119 -9.31 -5.54 -10.62
CA ARG A 119 -8.44 -5.59 -9.44
C ARG A 119 -8.75 -6.76 -8.50
N MET A 120 -10.00 -7.24 -8.48
CA MET A 120 -10.46 -8.34 -7.62
C MET A 120 -10.35 -9.73 -8.26
N LEU A 121 -9.82 -9.86 -9.48
CA LEU A 121 -9.60 -11.16 -10.10
C LEU A 121 -8.43 -11.88 -9.42
N ASN A 122 -8.52 -13.21 -9.28
CA ASN A 122 -7.48 -14.04 -8.66
C ASN A 122 -6.10 -13.86 -9.32
N ILE A 123 -6.04 -13.62 -10.62
CA ILE A 123 -4.78 -13.35 -11.36
C ILE A 123 -4.08 -12.05 -10.91
N CYS A 124 -4.81 -11.13 -10.27
CA CYS A 124 -4.30 -9.88 -9.74
C CYS A 124 -3.94 -9.97 -8.24
N PHE A 125 -4.05 -11.16 -7.65
CA PHE A 125 -3.62 -11.43 -6.29
C PHE A 125 -2.20 -11.99 -6.26
N ILE A 126 -1.36 -11.40 -5.42
CA ILE A 126 -0.09 -12.01 -5.03
C ILE A 126 -0.30 -12.67 -3.67
N HIS A 127 -0.01 -13.96 -3.59
CA HIS A 127 0.00 -14.66 -2.32
C HIS A 127 1.17 -14.17 -1.46
N HIS A 128 0.86 -13.84 -0.22
CA HIS A 128 1.91 -13.69 0.77
C HIS A 128 2.59 -15.04 0.98
N HIS A 129 3.90 -15.08 0.78
CA HIS A 129 4.70 -16.18 1.29
C HIS A 129 4.98 -15.92 2.77
N THR A 130 4.47 -16.79 3.64
CA THR A 130 4.81 -16.84 5.07
C THR A 130 6.17 -17.55 5.25
N GLY A 131 7.19 -17.11 4.50
CA GLY A 131 8.53 -17.66 4.63
C GLY A 131 9.17 -17.28 5.97
N PRO A 132 10.22 -17.99 6.41
CA PRO A 132 10.96 -17.64 7.62
C PRO A 132 11.64 -16.29 7.43
N ALA A 133 11.00 -15.24 7.93
CA ALA A 133 11.55 -13.89 7.99
C ALA A 133 12.22 -13.69 9.36
N LEU A 134 13.43 -13.12 9.34
CA LEU A 134 14.10 -12.67 10.56
C LEU A 134 13.22 -11.64 11.25
N GLY A 135 12.76 -11.96 12.46
CA GLY A 135 11.82 -11.12 13.19
C GLY A 135 11.48 -11.67 14.56
N ILE A 136 10.94 -10.79 15.40
CA ILE A 136 10.51 -11.11 16.76
C ILE A 136 9.03 -11.51 16.69
N MET A 137 8.69 -12.65 17.30
CA MET A 137 7.31 -13.08 17.46
C MET A 137 6.75 -12.46 18.73
N VAL A 138 5.60 -11.79 18.64
CA VAL A 138 4.91 -11.21 19.80
C VAL A 138 3.45 -11.63 19.78
N CYS A 139 2.85 -11.81 20.95
CA CYS A 139 1.41 -11.96 21.11
C CYS A 139 0.86 -10.88 22.03
N GLY A 140 -0.41 -10.56 21.83
CA GLY A 140 -1.13 -9.59 22.64
C GLY A 140 -2.64 -9.68 22.43
N GLY A 141 -3.36 -9.08 23.36
CA GLY A 141 -4.80 -8.95 23.37
C GLY A 141 -5.24 -7.48 23.39
N ILE A 142 -6.30 -7.17 22.67
CA ILE A 142 -6.95 -5.86 22.63
C ILE A 142 -8.47 -6.01 22.72
N GLY A 143 -9.10 -5.22 23.58
CA GLY A 143 -10.54 -5.09 23.71
C GLY A 143 -10.88 -3.70 24.22
N TYR A 144 -12.16 -3.37 24.39
CA TYR A 144 -12.54 -2.10 25.01
C TYR A 144 -12.74 -2.29 26.51
N PRO A 145 -12.11 -1.50 27.40
CA PRO A 145 -10.99 -0.56 27.24
C PRO A 145 -9.61 -1.22 27.51
N PHE A 146 -9.51 -2.53 27.29
CA PHE A 146 -8.40 -3.37 27.72
C PHE A 146 -7.30 -3.52 26.67
N LEU A 147 -6.05 -3.39 27.12
CA LEU A 147 -4.85 -3.76 26.36
C LEU A 147 -4.02 -4.69 27.23
N SER A 148 -3.73 -5.89 26.72
CA SER A 148 -2.77 -6.76 27.38
C SER A 148 -1.33 -6.25 27.15
N PRO A 149 -0.39 -6.63 28.01
CA PRO A 149 1.02 -6.54 27.67
C PRO A 149 1.32 -7.32 26.38
N LEU A 150 2.27 -6.84 25.59
CA LEU A 150 2.82 -7.59 24.48
C LEU A 150 3.87 -8.57 25.02
N VAL A 151 3.64 -9.85 24.80
CA VAL A 151 4.54 -10.91 25.25
C VAL A 151 5.37 -11.37 24.06
N ARG A 152 6.70 -11.36 24.21
CA ARG A 152 7.60 -11.95 23.23
C ARG A 152 7.48 -13.47 23.30
N ILE A 153 7.09 -14.08 22.19
CA ILE A 153 7.14 -15.54 22.03
C ILE A 153 8.58 -15.88 21.62
N VAL A 154 9.25 -16.66 22.46
CA VAL A 154 10.56 -17.24 22.15
C VAL A 154 10.30 -18.66 21.71
N ASN A 155 10.68 -19.02 20.49
CA ASN A 155 10.52 -20.38 19.97
C ASN A 155 11.11 -21.38 20.99
N THR A 156 10.28 -22.29 21.51
CA THR A 156 10.71 -23.58 22.07
C THR A 156 11.11 -24.53 20.96
#